data_AF-A0AAU9V8A3-F1
#
_entry.id   AF-A0AAU9V8A3-F1
#
_cell.length_a   1.000
_cell.length_b   1.000
_cell.length_c   1.000
_cell.angle_alpha   90.00
_cell.angle_beta   90.00
_cell.angle_gamma   90.00
#
_symmetry.space_group_name_H-M   'P 1'
#
loop_
_entity.id
_entity.type
_entity.pdbx_description
1 polymer ?
#
loop_
_entity_poly.entity_id
_entity_poly.type
_entity_poly.pdbx_seq_one_letter_code
_entity_poly.pdbx_strand_id
1 'polypeptide(L)'
;MIRREPRLCNDARLAVKKLMNNVIEATILKGKYKGEEVLISHISIVPNDMPFDFKRLQFPVRLAFAMSINKPQVQSLIVCGINLENPCFLHGQLNVVYQKASQ
;
A
#
# COMPACT_ATOMS: atom_id res chain seq x y z
N MET A 1 -0.19 -19.70 8.79
CA MET A 1 0.66 -18.75 9.54
C MET A 1 1.34 -17.82 8.53
N ILE A 2 0.83 -16.60 8.34
CA ILE A 2 1.39 -15.64 7.38
C ILE A 2 2.61 -14.99 8.07
N ARG A 3 3.82 -15.22 7.55
CA ARG A 3 5.03 -14.55 8.04
C ARG A 3 4.91 -13.05 7.77
N ARG A 4 4.33 -12.30 8.71
CA ARG A 4 4.48 -10.85 8.75
C ARG A 4 5.83 -10.57 9.38
N GLU A 5 6.66 -9.78 8.70
CA GLU A 5 7.82 -9.21 9.36
C GLU A 5 7.31 -8.36 10.53
N PRO A 6 7.79 -8.56 11.78
CA PRO A 6 7.23 -7.91 12.97
C PRO A 6 7.27 -6.37 12.91
N ARG A 7 8.08 -5.82 12.00
CA ARG A 7 8.34 -4.40 11.80
C ARG A 7 7.48 -3.77 10.72
N LEU A 8 6.70 -4.56 9.96
CA LEU A 8 5.87 -4.08 8.86
C LEU A 8 4.38 -4.08 9.22
N CYS A 9 3.77 -2.90 9.08
CA CYS A 9 2.33 -2.72 9.13
C CYS A 9 1.77 -2.56 7.71
N ASN A 10 0.45 -2.79 7.55
CA ASN A 10 -0.24 -2.47 6.30
C ASN A 10 -0.05 -0.99 5.95
N ASP A 11 0.07 -0.70 4.65
CA ASP A 11 0.30 0.65 4.10
C ASP A 11 1.63 1.31 4.50
N ALA A 12 2.59 0.56 5.07
CA ALA A 12 3.95 1.04 5.23
C ALA A 12 4.55 1.44 3.86
N ARG A 13 5.12 2.65 3.79
CA ARG A 13 5.78 3.15 2.58
C ARG A 13 7.21 2.69 2.54
N LEU A 14 7.58 2.06 1.45
CA LEU A 14 8.89 1.45 1.27
C LEU A 14 9.52 1.96 -0.03
N ALA A 15 10.82 2.16 -0.03
CA ALA A 15 11.60 2.33 -1.25
C ALA A 15 12.22 0.98 -1.62
N VAL A 16 11.93 0.51 -2.84
CA VAL A 16 12.52 -0.74 -3.34
C VAL A 16 14.02 -0.53 -3.58
N LYS A 17 14.83 -1.39 -2.99
CA LYS A 17 16.28 -1.42 -3.17
C LYS A 17 16.69 -2.50 -4.17
N LYS A 18 16.10 -3.69 -4.07
CA LYS A 18 16.38 -4.81 -4.98
C LYS A 18 15.14 -5.68 -5.20
N LEU A 19 14.96 -6.11 -6.44
CA LEU A 19 13.95 -7.10 -6.83
C LEU A 19 14.64 -8.44 -7.11
N MET A 20 14.21 -9.50 -6.43
CA MET A 20 14.67 -10.87 -6.62
C MET A 20 13.47 -11.76 -6.90
N ASN A 21 13.70 -13.01 -7.34
CA ASN A 21 12.62 -13.89 -7.81
C ASN A 21 11.51 -14.11 -6.77
N ASN A 22 11.85 -14.25 -5.49
CA ASN A 22 10.90 -14.61 -4.43
C ASN A 22 10.87 -13.60 -3.27
N VAL A 23 11.67 -12.54 -3.35
CA VAL A 23 11.87 -11.56 -2.27
C VAL A 23 12.09 -10.18 -2.87
N ILE A 24 11.52 -9.16 -2.21
CA ILE A 24 11.81 -7.75 -2.47
C ILE A 24 12.55 -7.19 -1.27
N GLU A 25 13.71 -6.61 -1.51
CA GLU A 25 14.46 -5.84 -0.51
C GLU A 25 14.03 -4.38 -0.60
N ALA A 26 13.61 -3.81 0.52
CA ALA A 26 13.13 -2.44 0.56
C ALA A 26 13.52 -1.73 1.87
N THR A 27 13.54 -0.39 1.84
CA THR A 27 13.83 0.45 3.01
C THR A 27 12.57 1.15 3.49
N ILE A 28 12.34 1.16 4.81
CA ILE A 28 11.19 1.83 5.41
C ILE A 28 11.34 3.35 5.35
N LEU A 29 10.35 4.05 4.79
CA LEU A 29 10.42 5.50 4.57
C LEU A 29 9.88 6.35 5.73
N LYS A 30 9.00 5.80 6.56
CA LYS A 30 8.30 6.53 7.64
C LYS A 30 8.04 5.66 8.87
N GLY A 31 7.80 6.30 10.00
CA GLY A 31 7.45 5.65 11.27
C GLY A 31 8.65 5.26 12.13
N LYS A 32 8.39 4.43 13.16
CA LYS A 32 9.38 4.05 14.19
C LYS A 32 10.64 3.38 13.63
N TYR A 33 10.50 2.66 12.53
CA TYR A 33 11.56 1.85 11.92
C TYR A 33 12.14 2.48 10.65
N LYS A 34 12.02 3.81 10.48
CA LYS A 34 12.51 4.53 9.30
C LYS A 34 14.01 4.26 9.08
N GLY A 35 14.38 3.97 7.83
CA GLY A 35 15.75 3.68 7.42
C GLY A 35 16.15 2.21 7.56
N GLU A 36 15.37 1.39 8.26
CA GLU A 36 15.64 -0.05 8.33
C GLU A 36 15.30 -0.76 7.01
N GLU A 37 16.05 -1.82 6.74
CA GLU A 37 15.86 -2.70 5.60
C GLU A 37 14.96 -3.88 5.98
N VAL A 38 14.09 -4.24 5.04
CA VAL A 38 13.07 -5.27 5.20
C VAL A 38 13.02 -6.17 3.96
N LEU A 39 12.65 -7.44 4.17
CA LEU A 39 12.55 -8.44 3.13
C LEU A 39 11.10 -8.90 2.96
N ILE A 40 10.50 -8.46 1.86
CA ILE A 40 9.10 -8.77 1.57
C ILE A 40 9.06 -10.05 0.73
N SER A 41 8.45 -11.10 1.29
CA SER A 41 8.18 -12.35 0.58
C SER A 41 6.74 -12.41 0.09
N HIS A 42 6.44 -13.38 -0.78
CA HIS A 42 5.08 -13.62 -1.24
C HIS A 42 4.15 -14.05 -0.10
N ILE A 43 2.92 -13.57 -0.16
CA ILE A 43 1.80 -14.05 0.66
C ILE A 43 0.82 -14.84 -0.19
N SER A 44 0.20 -15.84 0.44
CA SER A 44 -0.93 -16.57 -0.12
C SER A 44 -2.24 -15.89 0.26
N ILE A 45 -3.10 -15.64 -0.72
CA ILE A 45 -4.47 -15.16 -0.53
C ILE A 45 -5.41 -16.23 -1.08
N VAL A 46 -6.33 -16.68 -0.24
CA VAL A 46 -7.40 -17.61 -0.62
C VAL A 46 -8.70 -16.81 -0.60
N PRO A 47 -9.35 -16.60 -1.76
CA PRO A 47 -10.70 -16.04 -1.80
C PRO A 47 -11.69 -17.06 -1.26
N ASN A 48 -12.62 -16.61 -0.40
CA ASN A 48 -13.63 -17.49 0.18
C ASN A 48 -14.88 -17.67 -0.70
N ASP A 49 -15.06 -16.84 -1.73
CA ASP A 49 -16.29 -16.76 -2.52
C ASP A 49 -16.16 -17.37 -3.93
N MET A 50 -15.31 -18.39 -4.08
CA MET A 50 -15.09 -19.06 -5.37
C MET A 50 -15.65 -20.48 -5.35
N PRO A 51 -16.25 -20.97 -6.46
CA PRO A 51 -16.81 -22.32 -6.53
C PRO A 51 -15.74 -23.44 -6.58
N PHE A 52 -14.45 -23.08 -6.41
CA PHE A 52 -13.32 -23.99 -6.40
C PHE A 52 -12.19 -23.44 -5.52
N ASP A 53 -11.31 -24.33 -5.06
CA ASP A 53 -10.14 -23.96 -4.27
C ASP A 53 -9.16 -23.15 -5.13
N PHE A 54 -9.03 -21.86 -4.82
CA PHE A 54 -8.12 -20.95 -5.49
C PHE A 54 -7.15 -20.31 -4.49
N LYS A 55 -5.86 -20.34 -4.83
CA LYS A 55 -4.79 -19.75 -4.02
C LYS A 55 -3.96 -18.81 -4.88
N ARG A 56 -3.98 -17.52 -4.55
CA ARG A 56 -3.16 -16.50 -5.20
C ARG A 56 -1.89 -16.27 -4.41
N LEU A 57 -0.73 -16.48 -5.03
CA LEU A 57 0.56 -16.11 -4.47
C LEU A 57 0.96 -14.73 -5.01
N GLN A 58 1.14 -13.73 -4.14
CA GLN A 58 1.52 -12.38 -4.56
C GLN A 58 2.39 -11.68 -3.52
N PHE A 59 3.25 -10.77 -3.96
CA PHE A 59 3.87 -9.84 -3.02
C PHE A 59 2.81 -8.91 -2.43
N PRO A 60 2.82 -8.66 -1.10
CA PRO A 60 1.90 -7.74 -0.45
C PRO A 60 2.31 -6.27 -0.65
N VAL A 61 2.57 -5.86 -1.90
CA VAL A 61 3.01 -4.51 -2.25
C VAL A 61 2.12 -3.92 -3.35
N ARG A 62 2.00 -2.59 -3.37
CA ARG A 62 1.35 -1.83 -4.44
C ARG A 62 2.17 -0.57 -4.69
N LEU A 63 2.28 -0.16 -5.96
CA LEU A 63 2.87 1.14 -6.30
C LEU A 63 2.09 2.27 -5.61
N ALA A 64 2.82 3.23 -5.05
CA ALA A 64 2.26 4.28 -4.18
C ALA A 64 2.59 5.70 -4.66
N PHE A 65 3.02 5.88 -5.91
CA PHE A 65 3.27 7.20 -6.51
C PHE A 65 1.97 7.98 -6.74
N ALA A 66 0.93 7.29 -7.20
CA ALA A 66 -0.42 7.81 -7.36
C ALA A 66 -1.40 6.81 -6.74
N MET A 67 -2.43 7.31 -6.07
CA MET A 67 -3.44 6.48 -5.43
C MET A 67 -4.83 7.03 -5.74
N SER A 68 -5.79 6.13 -5.96
CA SER A 68 -7.17 6.55 -6.20
C SER A 68 -7.80 7.16 -4.94
N ILE A 69 -8.64 8.17 -5.15
CA ILE A 69 -9.34 8.90 -4.08
C ILE A 69 -10.18 7.94 -3.22
N ASN A 70 -10.82 6.95 -3.84
CA ASN A 70 -11.74 6.02 -3.17
C ASN A 70 -11.03 4.90 -2.39
N LYS A 71 -9.70 4.80 -2.42
CA LYS A 71 -9.01 3.79 -1.61
C LYS A 71 -9.08 4.21 -0.14
N PRO A 72 -9.62 3.36 0.77
CA PRO A 72 -9.59 3.62 2.20
C PRO A 72 -8.12 3.62 2.61
N GLN A 73 -7.59 4.78 2.97
CA GLN A 73 -6.24 4.95 3.47
C GLN A 73 -6.33 5.51 4.87
N VAL A 74 -5.68 4.83 5.80
CA VAL A 74 -5.61 5.22 7.21
C VAL A 74 -4.42 6.16 7.47
N GLN A 75 -3.55 6.38 6.48
CA GLN A 75 -2.32 7.14 6.63
C GLN A 75 -2.39 8.49 5.91
N SER A 76 -2.08 9.57 6.62
CA SER A 76 -2.03 10.93 6.08
C SER A 76 -0.81 11.15 5.16
N LEU A 77 -1.00 12.02 4.17
CA LEU A 77 0.02 12.49 3.23
C LEU A 77 0.42 13.92 3.59
N ILE A 78 1.69 14.11 3.97
CA ILE A 78 2.25 15.45 4.25
C ILE A 78 2.18 16.36 3.01
N VAL A 79 2.46 15.80 1.83
CA VAL A 79 2.38 16.49 0.54
C VAL A 79 1.73 15.55 -0.47
N CYS A 80 0.70 16.03 -1.17
CA CYS A 80 0.00 15.29 -2.22
C CYS A 80 -0.42 16.25 -3.34
N GLY A 81 -0.18 15.86 -4.60
CA GLY A 81 -0.78 16.52 -5.75
C GLY A 81 -2.11 15.87 -6.11
N ILE A 82 -3.10 16.66 -6.49
CA ILE A 82 -4.41 16.17 -6.92
C ILE A 82 -4.47 16.28 -8.44
N ASN A 83 -4.60 15.14 -9.13
CA ASN A 83 -4.85 15.14 -10.57
C ASN A 83 -6.35 15.09 -10.86
N LEU A 84 -6.88 16.11 -11.54
CA LEU A 84 -8.29 16.29 -11.88
C LEU A 84 -8.51 16.36 -13.40
N GLU A 85 -7.89 15.45 -14.14
CA GLU A 85 -8.11 15.33 -15.60
C GLU A 85 -9.59 15.04 -15.95
N ASN A 86 -10.34 14.42 -15.04
CA ASN A 86 -11.79 14.22 -15.16
C ASN A 86 -12.51 14.90 -13.97
N PRO A 87 -13.72 15.47 -14.18
CA PRO A 87 -14.49 16.09 -13.10
C PRO A 87 -14.71 15.12 -11.93
N CYS A 88 -14.61 15.60 -10.69
CA CYS A 88 -15.03 14.81 -9.52
C CYS A 88 -16.56 14.64 -9.55
N PHE A 89 -17.03 13.47 -10.00
CA PHE A 89 -18.46 13.25 -10.28
C PHE A 89 -19.33 13.04 -9.03
N LEU A 90 -18.77 12.96 -7.82
CA LEU A 90 -19.53 12.66 -6.58
C LEU A 90 -19.28 13.66 -5.46
N HIS A 91 -20.37 14.06 -4.79
CA HIS A 91 -20.37 14.93 -3.61
C HIS A 91 -19.51 14.31 -2.49
N GLY A 92 -18.49 15.02 -2.02
CA GLY A 92 -17.63 14.60 -0.90
C GLY A 92 -16.26 14.02 -1.28
N GLN A 93 -15.96 13.76 -2.56
CA GLN A 93 -14.62 13.28 -2.96
C GLN A 93 -13.51 14.30 -2.65
N LEU A 94 -13.78 15.59 -2.84
CA LEU A 94 -12.81 16.66 -2.56
C LEU A 94 -12.51 16.79 -1.06
N ASN A 95 -13.52 16.60 -0.20
CA ASN A 95 -13.35 16.57 1.25
C ASN A 95 -12.47 15.38 1.68
N VAL A 96 -12.66 14.20 1.07
CA VAL A 96 -11.81 13.04 1.34
C VAL A 96 -10.35 13.33 0.96
N VAL A 97 -10.11 14.06 -0.12
CA VAL A 97 -8.74 14.46 -0.51
C VAL A 97 -8.13 15.46 0.46
N TYR A 98 -8.89 16.48 0.89
CA TYR A 98 -8.44 17.45 1.89
C TYR A 98 -8.05 16.76 3.21
N GLN A 99 -8.89 15.85 3.71
CA GLN A 99 -8.61 15.06 4.91
C GLN A 99 -7.35 14.18 4.75
N LYS A 100 -7.04 13.72 3.54
CA LYS A 100 -5.82 12.95 3.27
C LYS A 100 -4.55 13.81 3.22
N ALA A 101 -4.68 15.08 2.82
CA ALA A 101 -3.56 16.03 2.72
C ALA A 101 -3.27 16.79 4.03
N SER A 102 -4.21 16.78 4.99
CA SER A 102 -4.10 17.46 6.28
C SER A 102 -3.63 16.48 7.36
N GLN A 103 -2.30 16.42 7.59
CA GLN A 103 -1.59 16.10 8.85
C GLN A 103 -0.09 15.92 8.60
#